data_AF-A0A3B8L316-F1
#
_entry.id   AF-A0A3B8L316-F1
#
_cell.length_a   1.000
_cell.length_b   1.000
_cell.length_c   1.000
_cell.angle_alpha   90.00
_cell.angle_beta   90.00
_cell.angle_gamma   90.00
#
_symmetry.space_group_name_H-M   'P 1'
#
loop_
_entity.id
_entity.type
_entity.pdbx_description
1 polymer ?
#
loop_
_entity_poly.entity_id
_entity_poly.type
_entity_poly.pdbx_seq_one_letter_code
_entity_poly.pdbx_strand_id
1 'polypeptide(L)'
;MFAFAPEADHLALTREWDNRRVSLVAPEDSLVLRKATLQVGHGGGRRFLPDSYAYNVLKVWVSDGAPGPGGTGQSESTRIVGLDVFPHERIYRSGQTQQLRVVARYADGHMNDVTRRAAFDSLESGIASVDSDGQLVVTGSGQAAIMVRFRGQTAVSHAISPFSATPAVARRATSHNLIDTHVARRWERLNMRPAPRCGDAEFIRRAFLDCLGTLPRAEVVQRFLASDAVDKRERLVDQILGLTGDPARDLYIDEWST
;
A
#
# COMPACT_ATOMS: atom_id res chain seq x y z
N MET A 1 -9.74 16.29 -22.09
CA MET A 1 -10.17 14.96 -21.63
C MET A 1 -9.98 14.96 -20.14
N PHE A 2 -11.09 14.80 -19.43
CA PHE A 2 -11.23 15.03 -18.00
C PHE A 2 -10.97 13.76 -17.19
N ALA A 3 -10.95 12.58 -17.80
CA ALA A 3 -10.62 11.27 -17.21
C ALA A 3 -11.55 10.79 -16.08
N PHE A 4 -12.35 11.68 -15.48
CA PHE A 4 -13.33 11.37 -14.42
C PHE A 4 -14.80 11.47 -14.89
N ALA A 5 -15.06 11.94 -16.11
CA ALA A 5 -16.40 12.17 -16.65
C ALA A 5 -16.59 11.41 -17.98
N PRO A 6 -16.89 10.10 -17.94
CA PRO A 6 -16.89 9.21 -19.10
C PRO A 6 -17.78 9.70 -20.26
N GLU A 7 -18.96 10.24 -19.96
CA GLU A 7 -19.91 10.76 -20.95
C GLU A 7 -19.33 11.99 -21.67
N ALA A 8 -18.75 12.92 -20.91
CA ALA A 8 -18.11 14.11 -21.46
C ALA A 8 -16.85 13.75 -22.26
N ASP A 9 -16.05 12.79 -21.78
CA ASP A 9 -14.87 12.30 -22.48
C ASP A 9 -15.23 11.59 -23.78
N HIS A 10 -16.32 10.82 -23.80
CA HIS A 10 -16.83 10.18 -25.01
C HIS A 10 -17.26 11.21 -26.06
N LEU A 11 -18.03 12.22 -25.66
CA LEU A 11 -18.44 13.32 -26.55
C LEU A 11 -17.23 14.08 -27.10
N ALA A 12 -16.26 14.40 -26.24
CA ALA A 12 -15.03 15.07 -26.63
C ALA A 12 -14.18 14.24 -27.61
N LEU A 13 -14.25 12.91 -27.52
CA LEU A 13 -13.57 12.00 -28.42
C LEU A 13 -14.29 11.80 -29.76
N THR A 14 -15.61 11.72 -29.75
CA THR A 14 -16.39 11.24 -30.90
C THR A 14 -17.19 12.31 -31.62
N ARG A 15 -17.32 13.52 -31.06
CA ARG A 15 -18.17 14.58 -31.65
C ARG A 15 -17.50 15.94 -31.73
N GLU A 16 -16.65 16.31 -30.78
CA GLU A 16 -15.97 17.61 -30.82
C GLU A 16 -14.96 17.72 -31.97
N TRP A 17 -14.72 18.96 -32.44
CA TRP A 17 -13.84 19.29 -33.56
C TRP A 17 -14.16 18.49 -34.84
N ASP A 18 -15.42 18.52 -35.29
CA ASP A 18 -15.88 17.87 -36.52
C ASP A 18 -15.56 16.37 -36.60
N ASN A 19 -15.61 15.66 -35.46
CA ASN A 19 -15.30 14.24 -35.34
C ASN A 19 -13.88 13.85 -35.85
N ARG A 20 -12.92 14.78 -35.83
CA ARG A 20 -11.57 14.54 -36.36
C ARG A 20 -10.70 13.61 -35.50
N ARG A 21 -11.13 13.28 -34.28
CA ARG A 21 -10.33 12.51 -33.31
C ARG A 21 -10.41 11.01 -33.52
N VAL A 22 -11.51 10.53 -34.09
CA VAL A 22 -11.81 9.13 -34.33
C VAL A 22 -12.15 8.94 -35.80
N SER A 23 -11.45 8.05 -36.49
CA SER A 23 -11.72 7.64 -37.86
C SER A 23 -12.30 6.23 -37.84
N LEU A 24 -13.60 6.09 -38.12
CA LEU A 24 -14.25 4.78 -38.18
C LEU A 24 -13.89 3.99 -39.45
N VAL A 25 -13.50 4.69 -40.52
CA VAL A 25 -13.12 4.08 -41.80
C VAL A 25 -11.70 3.52 -41.75
N ALA A 26 -10.80 4.23 -41.08
CA ALA A 26 -9.41 3.83 -40.88
C ALA A 26 -9.02 4.03 -39.40
N PRO A 27 -9.32 3.05 -38.52
CA PRO A 27 -9.11 3.17 -37.08
C PRO A 27 -7.69 3.61 -36.70
N GLU A 28 -6.66 3.02 -37.31
CA GLU A 28 -5.25 3.41 -37.12
C GLU A 28 -4.93 4.89 -37.40
N ASP A 29 -5.69 5.54 -38.31
CA ASP A 29 -5.48 6.95 -38.65
C ASP A 29 -6.12 7.92 -37.65
N SER A 30 -6.88 7.40 -36.68
CA SER A 30 -7.52 8.21 -35.64
C SER A 30 -6.49 9.06 -34.90
N LEU A 31 -6.71 10.37 -34.81
CA LEU A 31 -5.80 11.29 -34.10
C LEU A 31 -5.63 10.89 -32.63
N VAL A 32 -6.62 10.24 -32.01
CA VAL A 32 -6.50 9.74 -30.64
C VAL A 32 -5.39 8.68 -30.51
N LEU A 33 -5.21 7.81 -31.51
CA LEU A 33 -4.12 6.83 -31.56
C LEU A 33 -2.80 7.51 -31.95
N ARG A 34 -2.80 8.27 -33.05
CA ARG A 34 -1.58 8.89 -33.59
C ARG A 34 -0.93 9.88 -32.64
N LYS A 35 -1.73 10.62 -31.87
CA LYS A 35 -1.20 11.51 -30.82
C LYS A 35 -0.67 10.68 -29.66
N ALA A 36 -1.44 9.71 -29.14
CA ALA A 36 -1.00 8.90 -28.02
C ALA A 36 0.28 8.08 -28.28
N THR A 37 0.53 7.67 -29.53
CA THR A 37 1.78 7.01 -29.96
C THR A 37 2.90 7.99 -30.36
N LEU A 38 2.63 9.29 -30.32
CA LEU A 38 3.50 10.39 -30.75
C LEU A 38 3.90 10.35 -32.24
N GLN A 39 3.10 9.69 -33.08
CA GLN A 39 3.20 9.81 -34.55
C GLN A 39 2.76 11.19 -35.04
N VAL A 40 1.93 11.90 -34.26
CA VAL A 40 1.61 13.31 -34.43
C VAL A 40 1.94 14.05 -33.14
N GLY A 41 2.78 15.08 -33.23
CA GLY A 41 3.22 15.86 -32.08
C GLY A 41 2.07 16.52 -31.32
N HIS A 42 2.15 16.48 -29.98
CA HIS A 42 1.27 17.23 -29.07
C HIS A 42 1.96 17.41 -27.71
N GLY A 43 1.51 18.40 -26.92
CA GLY A 43 2.13 18.74 -25.63
C GLY A 43 1.97 17.69 -24.51
N GLY A 44 1.32 16.55 -24.77
CA GLY A 44 1.09 15.49 -23.77
C GLY A 44 2.08 14.33 -23.83
N GLY A 45 3.00 14.35 -24.79
CA GLY A 45 4.01 13.30 -24.98
C GLY A 45 3.44 11.93 -25.35
N ARG A 46 4.33 10.94 -25.55
CA ARG A 46 3.94 9.57 -25.85
C ARG A 46 3.28 8.93 -24.64
N ARG A 47 2.09 8.33 -24.83
CA ARG A 47 1.31 7.63 -23.79
C ARG A 47 1.49 6.12 -23.84
N PHE A 48 1.60 5.54 -25.04
CA PHE A 48 1.85 4.11 -25.26
C PHE A 48 2.52 3.88 -26.63
N LEU A 49 3.04 2.67 -26.85
CA LEU A 49 3.64 2.28 -28.12
C LEU A 49 2.57 1.80 -29.13
N PRO A 50 2.83 1.91 -30.45
CA PRO A 50 2.07 1.16 -31.46
C PRO A 50 2.02 -0.33 -31.11
N ASP A 51 0.92 -0.99 -31.45
CA ASP A 51 0.65 -2.42 -31.23
C ASP A 51 0.70 -2.90 -29.77
N SER A 52 0.86 -1.99 -28.82
CA SER A 52 0.71 -2.29 -27.39
C SER A 52 -0.73 -2.68 -27.04
N TYR A 53 -0.92 -3.27 -25.86
CA TYR A 53 -2.25 -3.61 -25.37
C TYR A 53 -3.19 -2.39 -25.36
N ALA A 54 -2.73 -1.25 -24.82
CA ALA A 54 -3.53 -0.02 -24.78
C ALA A 54 -3.89 0.51 -26.18
N TYR A 55 -2.93 0.44 -27.12
CA TYR A 55 -3.18 0.79 -28.53
C TYR A 55 -4.27 -0.10 -29.14
N ASN A 56 -4.17 -1.41 -28.97
CA ASN A 56 -5.12 -2.36 -29.54
C ASN A 56 -6.50 -2.25 -28.90
N VAL A 57 -6.60 -2.03 -27.58
CA VAL A 57 -7.89 -1.78 -26.92
C VAL A 57 -8.58 -0.55 -27.51
N LEU A 58 -7.85 0.56 -27.67
CA LEU A 58 -8.44 1.78 -28.20
C LEU A 58 -8.75 1.65 -29.70
N LYS A 59 -7.91 0.94 -30.46
CA LYS A 59 -8.15 0.63 -31.88
C LYS A 59 -9.43 -0.19 -32.05
N VAL A 60 -9.59 -1.27 -31.27
CA VAL A 60 -10.81 -2.11 -31.30
C VAL A 60 -12.04 -1.29 -30.92
N TRP A 61 -11.97 -0.47 -29.87
CA TRP A 61 -13.08 0.42 -29.49
C TRP A 61 -13.49 1.35 -30.64
N VAL A 62 -12.52 1.92 -31.37
CA VAL A 62 -12.81 2.72 -32.58
C VAL A 62 -13.44 1.86 -33.67
N SER A 63 -12.88 0.67 -33.96
CA SER A 63 -13.40 -0.26 -34.96
C SER A 63 -14.84 -0.69 -34.67
N ASP A 64 -15.22 -0.81 -33.40
CA ASP A 64 -16.57 -1.17 -32.95
C ASP A 64 -17.57 0.01 -33.02
N GLY A 65 -17.20 1.11 -33.68
CA GLY A 65 -18.06 2.30 -33.82
C GLY A 65 -17.95 3.29 -32.66
N ALA A 66 -16.91 3.17 -31.82
CA ALA A 66 -16.67 4.03 -30.67
C ALA A 66 -17.90 4.14 -29.72
N PRO A 67 -18.43 3.01 -29.21
CA PRO A 67 -19.64 3.02 -28.38
C PRO A 67 -19.45 3.86 -27.11
N GLY A 68 -20.52 4.54 -26.70
CA GLY A 68 -20.55 5.38 -25.50
C GLY A 68 -20.70 4.60 -24.19
N PRO A 69 -20.39 5.23 -23.05
CA PRO A 69 -20.66 4.64 -21.74
C PRO A 69 -22.18 4.50 -21.53
N GLY A 70 -22.65 3.31 -21.11
CA GLY A 70 -24.03 3.11 -20.65
C GLY A 70 -25.01 2.45 -21.62
N GLY A 71 -24.59 1.43 -22.38
CA GLY A 71 -25.57 0.56 -23.07
C GLY A 71 -26.58 -0.02 -22.07
N THR A 72 -27.86 -0.11 -22.45
CA THR A 72 -28.95 -0.65 -21.60
C THR A 72 -28.54 -2.02 -21.04
N GLY A 73 -28.26 -2.10 -19.73
CA GLY A 73 -27.79 -3.31 -19.05
C GLY A 73 -26.35 -3.27 -18.49
N GLN A 74 -25.55 -2.24 -18.78
CA GLN A 74 -24.12 -2.17 -18.40
C GLN A 74 -23.82 -1.57 -17.03
N SER A 75 -24.81 -1.01 -16.32
CA SER A 75 -24.53 -0.26 -15.08
C SER A 75 -23.99 -1.16 -13.96
N GLU A 76 -24.60 -2.34 -13.76
CA GLU A 76 -24.14 -3.32 -12.77
C GLU A 76 -22.87 -4.06 -13.25
N SER A 77 -22.79 -4.41 -14.53
CA SER A 77 -21.63 -5.13 -15.10
C SER A 77 -20.38 -4.28 -15.28
N THR A 78 -20.46 -2.96 -15.09
CA THR A 78 -19.30 -2.07 -15.11
C THR A 78 -18.96 -1.51 -13.74
N ARG A 79 -19.83 -1.70 -12.74
CA ARG A 79 -19.62 -1.26 -11.36
C ARG A 79 -18.74 -2.27 -10.62
N ILE A 80 -17.63 -1.79 -10.07
CA ILE A 80 -16.70 -2.61 -9.30
C ILE A 80 -17.03 -2.49 -7.82
N VAL A 81 -17.18 -3.64 -7.16
CA VAL A 81 -17.49 -3.77 -5.73
C VAL A 81 -16.31 -4.28 -4.91
N GLY A 82 -15.22 -4.71 -5.57
CA GLY A 82 -13.99 -5.07 -4.87
C GLY A 82 -12.81 -5.32 -5.81
N LEU A 83 -11.62 -5.35 -5.23
CA LEU A 83 -10.36 -5.60 -5.91
C LEU A 83 -9.52 -6.56 -5.06
N ASP A 84 -9.04 -7.63 -5.67
CA ASP A 84 -8.07 -8.54 -5.06
C ASP A 84 -6.74 -8.46 -5.79
N VAL A 85 -5.65 -8.61 -5.04
CA VAL A 85 -4.31 -8.80 -5.59
C VAL A 85 -3.71 -10.08 -5.03
N PHE A 86 -3.16 -10.91 -5.91
CA PHE A 86 -2.55 -12.19 -5.58
C PHE A 86 -1.07 -12.22 -5.95
N PRO A 87 -0.20 -12.76 -5.05
CA PRO A 87 -0.52 -13.10 -3.67
C PRO A 87 -0.82 -11.85 -2.82
N HIS A 88 -1.74 -11.96 -1.84
CA HIS A 88 -1.98 -10.87 -0.88
C HIS A 88 -0.73 -10.62 -0.03
N GLU A 89 0.01 -11.68 0.28
CA GLU A 89 1.22 -11.60 1.07
C GLU A 89 2.09 -12.84 0.81
N ARG A 90 3.41 -12.65 0.74
CA ARG A 90 4.36 -13.76 0.58
C ARG A 90 5.76 -13.40 1.06
N ILE A 91 6.50 -14.42 1.49
CA ILE A 91 7.93 -14.32 1.82
C ILE A 91 8.75 -14.67 0.57
N TYR A 92 9.74 -13.84 0.27
CA TYR A 92 10.59 -13.89 -0.92
C TYR A 92 12.07 -13.90 -0.56
N ARG A 93 12.88 -14.45 -1.46
CA ARG A 93 14.34 -14.28 -1.43
C ARG A 93 14.71 -12.96 -2.12
N SER A 94 15.83 -12.35 -1.72
CA SER A 94 16.39 -11.23 -2.50
C SER A 94 16.72 -11.67 -3.93
N GLY A 95 16.44 -10.81 -4.89
CA GLY A 95 16.51 -11.06 -6.33
C GLY A 95 15.32 -11.83 -6.92
N GLN A 96 14.40 -12.34 -6.09
CA GLN A 96 13.26 -13.11 -6.59
C GLN A 96 12.24 -12.19 -7.27
N THR A 97 11.67 -12.68 -8.37
CA THR A 97 10.61 -12.01 -9.12
C THR A 97 9.26 -12.72 -8.92
N GLN A 98 8.16 -11.97 -9.06
CA GLN A 98 6.80 -12.49 -8.98
C GLN A 98 5.85 -11.67 -9.85
N GLN A 99 5.12 -12.31 -10.76
CA GLN A 99 3.98 -11.67 -11.41
C GLN A 99 2.82 -11.56 -10.41
N LEU A 100 2.34 -10.34 -10.17
CA LEU A 100 1.10 -10.10 -9.43
C LEU A 100 -0.09 -10.32 -10.35
N ARG A 101 -1.19 -10.84 -9.79
CA ARG A 101 -2.48 -10.95 -10.47
C ARG A 101 -3.49 -10.08 -9.78
N VAL A 102 -4.19 -9.24 -10.52
CA VAL A 102 -5.23 -8.35 -10.00
C VAL A 102 -6.57 -8.76 -10.55
N VAL A 103 -7.54 -9.00 -9.67
CA VAL A 103 -8.88 -9.43 -10.04
C VAL A 103 -9.91 -8.45 -9.51
N ALA A 104 -10.69 -7.85 -10.41
CA ALA A 104 -11.81 -7.00 -10.04
C ALA A 104 -13.09 -7.83 -9.90
N ARG A 105 -13.86 -7.58 -8.84
CA ARG A 105 -15.20 -8.14 -8.62
C ARG A 105 -16.25 -7.09 -8.99
N TYR A 106 -17.18 -7.46 -9.85
CA TYR A 106 -18.24 -6.58 -10.34
C TYR A 106 -19.55 -6.82 -9.57
N ALA A 107 -20.45 -5.84 -9.59
CA ALA A 107 -21.68 -5.86 -8.80
C ALA A 107 -22.67 -6.95 -9.25
N ASP A 108 -22.64 -7.31 -10.53
CA ASP A 108 -23.37 -8.45 -11.11
C ASP A 108 -22.72 -9.82 -10.78
N GLY A 109 -21.66 -9.84 -9.98
CA GLY A 109 -21.00 -11.04 -9.47
C GLY A 109 -19.88 -11.61 -10.33
N HIS A 110 -19.67 -11.12 -11.56
CA HIS A 110 -18.56 -11.62 -12.37
C HIS A 110 -17.21 -11.07 -11.89
N MET A 111 -16.13 -11.78 -12.26
CA MET A 111 -14.76 -11.44 -11.90
C MET A 111 -13.92 -11.35 -13.16
N ASN A 112 -13.11 -10.28 -13.29
CA ASN A 112 -12.20 -10.12 -14.42
C ASN A 112 -10.77 -9.90 -13.96
N ASP A 113 -9.84 -10.51 -14.68
CA ASP A 113 -8.43 -10.15 -14.56
C ASP A 113 -8.22 -8.73 -15.12
N VAL A 114 -7.68 -7.87 -14.27
CA VAL A 114 -7.43 -6.46 -14.57
C VAL A 114 -5.96 -6.11 -14.38
N THR A 115 -5.06 -7.10 -14.28
CA THR A 115 -3.64 -6.90 -13.99
C THR A 115 -3.00 -5.84 -14.89
N ARG A 116 -3.15 -5.96 -16.21
CA ARG A 116 -2.59 -5.00 -17.19
C ARG A 116 -3.27 -3.62 -17.21
N ARG A 117 -4.38 -3.45 -16.50
CA ARG A 117 -5.15 -2.20 -16.42
C ARG A 117 -5.07 -1.57 -15.03
N ALA A 118 -4.49 -2.26 -14.06
CA ALA A 118 -4.27 -1.75 -12.72
C ALA A 118 -3.02 -0.85 -12.71
N ALA A 119 -3.02 0.12 -11.81
CA ALA A 119 -1.83 0.89 -11.47
C ALA A 119 -1.17 0.26 -10.24
N PHE A 120 0.15 0.16 -10.27
CA PHE A 120 0.97 -0.40 -9.19
C PHE A 120 1.93 0.65 -8.67
N ASP A 121 2.02 0.76 -7.34
CA ASP A 121 2.98 1.62 -6.67
C ASP A 121 3.64 0.83 -5.54
N SER A 122 4.98 0.85 -5.46
CA SER A 122 5.69 0.35 -4.28
C SER A 122 5.92 1.48 -3.29
N LEU A 123 5.49 1.28 -2.05
CA LEU A 123 5.73 2.25 -0.97
C LEU A 123 7.16 2.17 -0.42
N GLU A 124 7.83 1.03 -0.59
CA GLU A 124 9.21 0.79 -0.17
C GLU A 124 10.03 0.20 -1.32
N SER A 125 10.29 1.02 -2.35
CA SER A 125 10.97 0.59 -3.59
C SER A 125 12.39 0.06 -3.40
N GLY A 126 13.06 0.41 -2.29
CA GLY A 126 14.36 -0.16 -1.92
C GLY A 126 14.29 -1.63 -1.49
N ILE A 127 13.12 -2.11 -1.07
CA ILE A 127 12.88 -3.50 -0.63
C ILE A 127 12.28 -4.31 -1.78
N ALA A 128 11.21 -3.81 -2.41
CA ALA A 128 10.65 -4.43 -3.60
C ALA A 128 10.12 -3.37 -4.57
N SER A 129 10.36 -3.54 -5.86
CA SER A 129 9.78 -2.73 -6.93
C SER A 129 8.74 -3.53 -7.70
N VAL A 130 7.88 -2.83 -8.42
CA VAL A 130 6.88 -3.40 -9.31
C VAL A 130 6.78 -2.52 -10.54
N ASP A 131 6.68 -3.12 -11.72
CA ASP A 131 6.48 -2.38 -12.96
C ASP A 131 4.99 -2.20 -13.30
N SER A 132 4.71 -1.54 -14.43
CA SER A 132 3.35 -1.30 -14.91
C SER A 132 2.60 -2.56 -15.32
N ASP A 133 3.30 -3.67 -15.58
CA ASP A 133 2.70 -4.95 -15.95
C ASP A 133 2.45 -5.82 -14.70
N GLY A 134 2.78 -5.33 -13.51
CA GLY A 134 2.60 -6.03 -12.23
C GLY A 134 3.71 -7.02 -11.93
N GLN A 135 4.86 -6.93 -12.61
CA GLN A 135 6.03 -7.76 -12.34
C GLN A 135 6.79 -7.18 -11.14
N LEU A 136 6.68 -7.88 -10.01
CA LEU A 136 7.39 -7.56 -8.77
C LEU A 136 8.81 -8.10 -8.80
N VAL A 137 9.76 -7.34 -8.26
CA VAL A 137 11.15 -7.72 -8.03
C VAL A 137 11.56 -7.33 -6.62
N VAL A 138 12.05 -8.28 -5.83
CA VAL A 138 12.55 -8.03 -4.47
C VAL A 138 14.04 -7.77 -4.51
N THR A 139 14.49 -6.63 -4.00
CA THR A 139 15.90 -6.20 -4.01
C THR A 139 16.50 -6.18 -2.60
N GLY A 140 15.76 -5.63 -1.63
CA GLY A 140 16.22 -5.43 -0.25
C GLY A 140 15.53 -6.33 0.76
N SER A 141 16.03 -6.31 1.99
CA SER A 141 15.41 -6.98 3.15
C SER A 141 14.42 -6.04 3.86
N GLY A 142 13.33 -6.59 4.37
CA GLY A 142 12.26 -5.89 5.06
C GLY A 142 10.89 -6.31 4.55
N GLN A 143 9.91 -5.41 4.60
CA GLN A 143 8.65 -5.57 3.88
C GLN A 143 8.38 -4.36 3.03
N ALA A 144 7.88 -4.61 1.83
CA ALA A 144 7.28 -3.60 0.98
C ALA A 144 5.77 -3.84 0.87
N ALA A 145 5.00 -2.76 0.93
CA ALA A 145 3.60 -2.74 0.53
C ALA A 145 3.51 -2.29 -0.93
N ILE A 146 2.86 -3.12 -1.75
CA ILE A 146 2.55 -2.81 -3.14
C ILE A 146 1.10 -2.42 -3.23
N MET A 147 0.85 -1.12 -3.40
CA MET A 147 -0.49 -0.60 -3.58
C MET A 147 -0.92 -0.82 -5.03
N VAL A 148 -2.10 -1.42 -5.19
CA VAL A 148 -2.72 -1.69 -6.48
C VAL A 148 -4.02 -0.90 -6.58
N ARG A 149 -4.22 -0.20 -7.68
CA ARG A 149 -5.39 0.67 -7.88
C ARG A 149 -6.07 0.38 -9.20
N PHE A 150 -7.39 0.28 -9.19
CA PHE A 150 -8.19 0.11 -10.41
C PHE A 150 -9.59 0.72 -10.24
N ARG A 151 -9.92 1.71 -11.09
CA ARG A 151 -11.22 2.41 -11.15
C ARG A 151 -11.78 2.79 -9.75
N GLY A 152 -10.94 3.43 -8.93
CA GLY A 152 -11.31 3.93 -7.60
C GLY A 152 -11.20 2.90 -6.47
N GLN A 153 -11.00 1.62 -6.78
CA GLN A 153 -10.73 0.58 -5.79
C GLN A 153 -9.23 0.44 -5.53
N THR A 154 -8.88 0.02 -4.32
CA THR A 154 -7.51 -0.23 -3.90
C THR A 154 -7.36 -1.61 -3.26
N ALA A 155 -6.19 -2.21 -3.44
CA ALA A 155 -5.77 -3.44 -2.79
C ALA A 155 -4.27 -3.34 -2.47
N VAL A 156 -3.79 -4.17 -1.55
CA VAL A 156 -2.36 -4.19 -1.17
C VAL A 156 -1.82 -5.60 -1.21
N SER A 157 -0.64 -5.77 -1.81
CA SER A 157 0.16 -6.98 -1.72
C SER A 157 1.39 -6.72 -0.84
N HIS A 158 1.67 -7.60 0.11
CA HIS A 158 2.83 -7.49 0.98
C HIS A 158 3.96 -8.42 0.54
N ALA A 159 5.07 -7.83 0.09
CA ALA A 159 6.30 -8.55 -0.20
C ALA A 159 7.23 -8.50 1.00
N ILE A 160 7.57 -9.65 1.56
CA ILE A 160 8.42 -9.76 2.74
C ILE A 160 9.72 -10.44 2.35
N SER A 161 10.85 -9.81 2.63
CA SER A 161 12.18 -10.39 2.45
C SER A 161 12.91 -10.41 3.80
N PRO A 162 13.26 -11.59 4.33
CA PRO A 162 13.96 -11.66 5.61
C PRO A 162 15.33 -10.95 5.60
N PHE A 163 15.78 -10.45 6.76
CA PHE A 163 17.11 -9.82 6.92
C PHE A 163 18.27 -10.82 6.91
N SER A 164 17.98 -12.09 7.12
CA SER A 164 18.94 -13.17 7.07
C SER A 164 18.31 -14.43 6.48
N ALA A 165 19.09 -15.21 5.73
CA ALA A 165 18.67 -16.52 5.24
C ALA A 165 18.77 -17.61 6.32
N THR A 166 19.63 -17.42 7.32
CA THR A 166 19.81 -18.36 8.42
C THR A 166 18.78 -18.06 9.50
N PRO A 167 17.88 -19.00 9.84
CA PRO A 167 16.90 -18.79 10.90
C PRO A 167 17.61 -18.30 12.16
N ALA A 168 17.23 -17.11 12.62
CA ALA A 168 17.54 -16.68 13.94
C ALA A 168 16.96 -17.74 14.87
N VAL A 169 17.79 -18.35 15.72
CA VAL A 169 17.31 -19.07 16.90
C VAL A 169 16.67 -18.01 17.78
N ALA A 170 15.41 -17.68 17.49
CA ALA A 170 14.65 -16.74 18.24
C ALA A 170 14.39 -17.43 19.58
N ARG A 171 15.02 -16.92 20.64
CA ARG A 171 14.51 -17.19 21.98
C ARG A 171 13.11 -16.61 21.98
N ARG A 172 12.09 -17.49 21.92
CA ARG A 172 10.70 -17.09 21.73
C ARG A 172 10.38 -16.02 22.76
N ALA A 173 10.15 -14.79 22.28
CA ALA A 173 9.80 -13.70 23.17
C ALA A 173 8.51 -14.12 23.89
N THR A 174 8.51 -14.08 25.22
CA THR A 174 7.27 -14.27 25.98
C THR A 174 6.32 -13.16 25.59
N SER A 175 5.16 -13.52 25.04
CA SER A 175 4.11 -12.57 24.68
C SER A 175 3.32 -12.23 25.93
N HIS A 176 3.30 -10.97 26.36
CA HIS A 176 2.55 -10.52 27.53
C HIS A 176 1.17 -9.98 27.13
N ASN A 177 1.01 -9.53 25.89
CA ASN A 177 -0.24 -8.99 25.38
C ASN A 177 -0.45 -9.33 23.89
N LEU A 178 -1.56 -8.85 23.32
CA LEU A 178 -1.90 -9.05 21.90
C LEU A 178 -0.90 -8.38 20.94
N ILE A 179 -0.38 -7.21 21.30
CA ILE A 179 0.60 -6.47 20.48
C ILE A 179 1.90 -7.27 20.38
N ASP A 180 2.39 -7.83 21.48
CA ASP A 180 3.57 -8.70 21.52
C ASP A 180 3.42 -9.90 20.59
N THR A 181 2.21 -10.47 20.47
CA THR A 181 1.94 -11.57 19.55
C THR A 181 2.12 -11.15 18.09
N HIS A 182 1.65 -9.96 17.73
CA HIS A 182 1.83 -9.41 16.38
C HIS A 182 3.30 -9.06 16.10
N VAL A 183 3.99 -8.46 17.06
CA VAL A 183 5.42 -8.12 16.96
C VAL A 183 6.29 -9.38 16.85
N ALA A 184 6.01 -10.42 17.65
CA ALA A 184 6.73 -11.69 17.58
C ALA A 184 6.57 -12.37 16.22
N ARG A 185 5.33 -12.46 15.71
CA ARG A 185 5.06 -12.98 14.37
C ARG A 185 5.81 -12.18 13.31
N ARG A 186 5.89 -10.85 13.49
CA ARG A 186 6.60 -9.97 12.56
C ARG A 186 8.11 -10.26 12.53
N TRP A 187 8.73 -10.38 13.70
CA TRP A 187 10.15 -10.73 13.82
C TRP A 187 10.46 -12.10 13.22
N GLU A 188 9.62 -13.10 13.47
CA GLU A 188 9.78 -14.44 12.88
C GLU A 188 9.79 -14.38 11.34
N ARG A 189 8.84 -13.65 10.75
CA ARG A 189 8.71 -13.52 9.29
C ARG A 189 9.86 -12.75 8.65
N LEU A 190 10.39 -11.74 9.33
CA LEU A 190 11.55 -10.96 8.89
C LEU A 190 12.88 -11.62 9.29
N ASN A 191 12.82 -12.74 9.99
CA ASN A 191 13.96 -13.42 10.57
C ASN A 191 14.85 -12.50 11.44
N MET A 192 14.20 -11.69 12.27
CA MET A 192 14.84 -10.73 13.16
C MET A 192 14.94 -11.27 14.58
N ARG A 193 16.00 -10.88 15.27
CA ARG A 193 16.15 -11.11 16.71
C ARG A 193 15.70 -9.88 17.48
N PRO A 194 14.87 -10.05 18.53
CA PRO A 194 14.59 -8.96 19.46
C PRO A 194 15.89 -8.43 20.07
N ALA A 195 15.96 -7.13 20.31
CA ALA A 195 17.04 -6.54 21.09
C ALA A 195 17.01 -7.10 22.54
N PRO A 196 18.17 -7.22 23.21
CA PRO A 196 18.20 -7.58 24.62
C PRO A 196 17.46 -6.53 25.46
N ARG A 197 16.97 -6.93 26.65
CA ARG A 197 16.35 -5.99 27.59
C ARG A 197 17.38 -4.94 28.01
N CYS A 198 17.00 -3.68 27.94
CA CYS A 198 17.78 -2.58 28.47
C CYS A 198 17.82 -2.61 30.01
N GLY A 199 18.82 -1.98 30.60
CA GLY A 199 18.91 -1.79 32.05
C GLY A 199 17.87 -0.78 32.58
N ASP A 200 17.66 -0.77 33.89
CA ASP A 200 16.60 0.05 34.51
C ASP A 200 16.78 1.56 34.31
N ALA A 201 18.01 2.07 34.44
CA ALA A 201 18.31 3.49 34.22
C ALA A 201 18.03 3.93 32.77
N GLU A 202 18.29 3.04 31.81
CA GLU A 202 17.98 3.31 30.40
C GLU A 202 16.48 3.20 30.13
N PHE A 203 15.82 2.22 30.72
CA PHE A 203 14.38 2.01 30.59
C PHE A 203 13.58 3.24 31.05
N ILE A 204 13.80 3.73 32.27
CA ILE A 204 13.06 4.89 32.79
C ILE A 204 13.26 6.13 31.94
N ARG A 205 14.50 6.39 31.48
CA ARG A 205 14.79 7.54 30.62
C ARG A 205 14.04 7.44 29.29
N ARG A 206 14.05 6.27 28.64
CA ARG A 206 13.36 6.05 27.37
C ARG A 206 11.84 6.12 27.54
N ALA A 207 11.28 5.48 28.57
CA ALA A 207 9.84 5.50 28.83
C ALA A 207 9.29 6.93 28.98
N PHE A 208 9.98 7.80 29.73
CA PHE A 208 9.58 9.21 29.87
C PHE A 208 9.70 10.00 28.57
N LEU A 209 10.82 9.85 27.84
CA LEU A 209 11.02 10.57 26.58
C LEU A 209 10.03 10.12 25.50
N ASP A 210 9.84 8.81 25.34
CA ASP A 210 9.02 8.24 24.27
C ASP A 210 7.52 8.41 24.54
N CYS A 211 7.08 8.39 25.81
CA CYS A 211 5.66 8.49 26.16
C CYS A 211 5.22 9.89 26.56
N LEU A 212 6.09 10.67 27.23
CA LEU A 212 5.75 12.00 27.77
C LEU A 212 6.56 13.13 27.12
N GLY A 213 7.58 12.85 26.32
CA GLY A 213 8.42 13.88 25.71
C GLY A 213 9.26 14.68 26.71
N THR A 214 9.41 14.21 27.95
CA THR A 214 10.12 14.91 29.03
C THR A 214 11.18 14.01 29.67
N LEU A 215 12.08 14.60 30.47
CA LEU A 215 12.98 13.83 31.33
C LEU A 215 12.32 13.53 32.68
N PRO A 216 12.57 12.35 33.28
CA PRO A 216 12.10 12.07 34.62
C PRO A 216 12.80 12.97 35.64
N ARG A 217 12.06 13.42 36.66
CA ARG A 217 12.66 14.14 37.80
C ARG A 217 13.61 13.23 38.58
N ALA A 218 14.62 13.82 39.21
CA ALA A 218 15.67 13.08 39.91
C ALA A 218 15.10 12.14 40.99
N GLU A 219 14.07 12.58 41.72
CA GLU A 219 13.44 11.81 42.80
C GLU A 219 12.75 10.55 42.25
N VAL A 220 12.12 10.67 41.07
CA VAL A 220 11.45 9.53 40.40
C VAL A 220 12.48 8.50 39.96
N VAL A 221 13.60 8.94 39.38
CA VAL A 221 14.70 8.07 38.98
C VAL A 221 15.27 7.32 40.17
N GLN A 222 15.63 8.04 41.24
CA GLN A 222 16.21 7.43 42.44
C GLN A 222 15.27 6.39 43.05
N ARG A 223 13.98 6.71 43.20
CA ARG A 223 12.97 5.78 43.72
C ARG A 223 12.80 4.55 42.84
N PHE A 224 12.78 4.71 41.52
CA PHE A 224 12.65 3.58 40.60
C PHE A 224 13.88 2.66 40.61
N LEU A 225 15.08 3.24 40.65
CA LEU A 225 16.33 2.49 40.68
C LEU A 225 16.56 1.76 42.01
N ALA A 226 16.10 2.34 43.12
CA ALA A 226 16.19 1.73 44.45
C ALA A 226 15.14 0.62 44.71
N SER A 227 14.14 0.46 43.84
CA SER A 227 13.08 -0.53 44.01
C SER A 227 13.51 -1.92 43.52
N ASP A 228 13.33 -2.94 44.37
CA ASP A 228 13.52 -4.36 44.04
C ASP A 228 12.23 -5.09 43.63
N ALA A 229 11.11 -4.37 43.51
CA ALA A 229 9.85 -4.95 43.06
C ALA A 229 9.99 -5.55 41.65
N VAL A 230 9.56 -6.82 41.50
CA VAL A 230 9.66 -7.58 40.24
C VAL A 230 8.87 -6.93 39.10
N ASP A 231 7.76 -6.27 39.45
CA ASP A 231 6.82 -5.59 38.56
C ASP A 231 7.03 -4.06 38.49
N LYS A 232 8.20 -3.56 38.92
CA LYS A 232 8.44 -2.10 38.99
C LYS A 232 8.32 -1.41 37.63
N ARG A 233 8.61 -2.11 36.53
CA ARG A 233 8.50 -1.57 35.17
C ARG A 233 7.05 -1.43 34.74
N GLU A 234 6.23 -2.47 34.98
CA GLU A 234 4.79 -2.42 34.75
C GLU A 234 4.14 -1.28 35.54
N ARG A 235 4.45 -1.17 36.85
CA ARG A 235 3.94 -0.09 37.69
C ARG A 235 4.34 1.31 37.21
N LEU A 236 5.53 1.46 36.63
CA LEU A 236 5.96 2.74 36.08
C LEU A 236 5.21 3.06 34.78
N VAL A 237 4.99 2.05 33.93
CA VAL A 237 4.19 2.19 32.70
C VAL A 237 2.76 2.62 33.07
N ASP A 238 2.15 2.01 34.08
CA ASP A 238 0.81 2.40 34.53
C ASP A 238 0.78 3.85 35.03
N GLN A 239 1.81 4.30 35.77
CA GLN A 239 1.93 5.71 36.19
C GLN A 239 2.04 6.65 34.99
N ILE A 240 2.89 6.33 34.01
CA ILE A 240 3.10 7.15 32.82
C ILE A 240 1.83 7.23 31.96
N LEU A 241 1.08 6.14 31.84
CA LEU A 241 -0.11 6.05 30.99
C LEU A 241 -1.41 6.43 31.69
N GLY A 242 -1.39 6.75 32.99
CA GLY A 242 -2.59 7.10 33.73
C GLY A 242 -3.51 5.91 34.05
N LEU A 243 -2.92 4.72 34.22
CA LEU A 243 -3.64 3.46 34.41
C LEU A 243 -3.55 2.94 35.85
N THR A 244 -3.07 3.75 36.81
CA THR A 244 -2.90 3.28 38.20
C THR A 244 -4.22 3.20 38.97
N GLY A 245 -5.25 3.91 38.52
CA GLY A 245 -6.51 4.09 39.25
C GLY A 245 -6.42 5.10 40.40
N ASP A 246 -5.27 5.74 40.59
CA ASP A 246 -5.02 6.78 41.58
C ASP A 246 -4.40 8.01 40.87
N PRO A 247 -5.18 9.08 40.61
CA PRO A 247 -4.70 10.26 39.90
C PRO A 247 -3.47 10.93 40.53
N ALA A 248 -3.23 10.74 41.84
CA ALA A 248 -2.05 11.29 42.50
C ALA A 248 -0.74 10.60 42.09
N ARG A 249 -0.84 9.41 41.48
CA ARG A 249 0.30 8.60 41.02
C ARG A 249 0.48 8.66 39.51
N ASP A 250 -0.54 9.11 38.81
CA ASP A 250 -0.53 9.24 37.37
C ASP A 250 0.32 10.45 36.93
N LEU A 251 1.08 10.28 35.85
CA LEU A 251 2.06 11.24 35.35
C LEU A 251 1.75 11.73 33.93
N TYR A 252 0.70 11.19 33.30
CA TYR A 252 0.31 11.54 31.94
C TYR A 252 0.12 13.06 31.79
N ILE A 253 0.39 13.58 30.59
CA ILE A 253 0.21 15.01 30.31
C ILE A 253 -1.28 15.25 30.06
N ASP A 254 -1.97 15.82 31.04
CA ASP A 254 -3.37 16.27 30.97
C ASP A 254 -3.59 17.44 29.97
N GLU A 255 -2.56 17.85 29.22
CA GLU A 255 -2.46 19.19 28.63
C GLU A 255 -2.44 19.25 27.10
N TRP A 256 -3.10 18.31 26.42
CA TRP A 256 -3.43 18.43 24.99
C TRP A 256 -4.93 18.24 24.68
N SER A 257 -5.79 18.73 25.57
CA SER A 257 -7.13 19.20 25.22
C SER A 257 -7.29 20.68 25.63
N THR A 258 -6.72 21.56 24.83
CA THR A 258 -7.23 22.93 24.63
C THR A 258 -7.28 23.19 23.14
#